data_AF-A0A6B1EMF5-F1
#
_entry.id   AF-A0A6B1EMF5-F1
#
_cell.length_a   1.000
_cell.length_b   1.000
_cell.length_c   1.000
_cell.angle_alpha   90.00
_cell.angle_beta   90.00
_cell.angle_gamma   90.00
#
_symmetry.space_group_name_H-M   'P 1'
#
loop_
_entity.id
_entity.type
_entity.pdbx_description
1 polymer ?
#
loop_
_entity_poly.entity_id
_entity_poly.type
_entity_poly.pdbx_seq_one_letter_code
_entity_poly.pdbx_strand_id
1 'polypeptide(L)'
;MVNRRTFVTAAAGATGSLLGARALEAAAPKSVEPPVSRVVSEFLHFDDPVEEFRAQMRMERDLVEEQGTTLTWYHWLVFVIPGGRRPEPLIRYEGIEFSYFRHLGDYNYRIHAHNISLPRDLHTNEFTDSVINPITGELVEVPVTPLLTDPGTIGSPIGFRNLAGDGFVQTPYRKFRIENDLIKKDMVRSAPPDWPATHIENSCSWVEFDLFANETITSLPTHFCGHYAYEHPAWLKMPEGMGHLAGFWDGKKVNSPSELPREFLDRMEREYPELLEPRWGEFERPIPFDL
;
A
#
# COMPACT_ATOMS: atom_id res chain seq x y z
N MET A 1 31.01 -28.64 -9.62
CA MET A 1 31.38 -30.01 -9.23
C MET A 1 32.28 -29.90 -7.99
N VAL A 2 31.69 -29.88 -6.80
CA VAL A 2 32.41 -29.80 -5.52
C VAL A 2 31.83 -30.87 -4.61
N ASN A 3 32.70 -31.80 -4.24
CA ASN A 3 32.46 -32.99 -3.47
C ASN A 3 32.91 -32.72 -2.03
N ARG A 4 32.07 -32.99 -1.03
CA ARG A 4 32.50 -33.15 0.36
C ARG A 4 31.84 -34.39 0.94
N ARG A 5 32.59 -35.49 0.79
CA ARG A 5 32.40 -36.75 1.50
C ARG A 5 33.11 -36.70 2.86
N THR A 6 32.51 -37.47 3.77
CA THR A 6 33.10 -38.16 4.93
C THR A 6 33.23 -37.38 6.25
N PHE A 7 32.38 -37.75 7.22
CA PHE A 7 32.83 -37.94 8.59
C PHE A 7 32.72 -39.42 8.96
N VAL A 8 33.77 -39.86 9.63
CA VAL A 8 34.13 -41.23 9.97
C VAL A 8 33.38 -41.71 11.20
N THR A 9 32.97 -42.97 11.14
CA THR A 9 32.51 -43.83 12.23
C THR A 9 33.56 -43.98 13.32
N ALA A 10 33.16 -43.79 14.58
CA ALA A 10 33.82 -44.37 15.74
C ALA A 10 32.73 -44.97 16.65
N ALA A 11 32.72 -46.29 16.76
CA ALA A 11 31.95 -47.05 17.72
C ALA A 11 32.90 -47.58 18.80
N ALA A 12 32.51 -47.46 20.07
CA ALA A 12 32.38 -48.57 21.03
C ALA A 12 32.46 -48.05 22.48
N GLY A 13 31.49 -48.46 23.29
CA GLY A 13 31.46 -48.24 24.74
C GLY A 13 30.08 -48.56 25.30
N ALA A 14 29.78 -49.85 25.45
CA ALA A 14 28.47 -50.38 25.85
C ALA A 14 28.17 -50.15 27.34
N THR A 15 26.92 -49.84 27.68
CA THR A 15 26.26 -50.36 28.88
C THR A 15 24.73 -50.17 28.83
N GLY A 16 24.04 -51.31 28.78
CA GLY A 16 22.70 -51.60 29.31
C GLY A 16 21.60 -50.54 29.29
N SER A 17 20.59 -50.77 28.44
CA SER A 17 19.18 -50.73 28.86
C SER A 17 18.28 -51.22 27.71
N LEU A 18 17.57 -52.32 27.97
CA LEU A 18 16.45 -52.80 27.16
C LEU A 18 15.33 -51.76 27.17
N LEU A 19 15.23 -50.96 26.11
CA LEU A 19 14.06 -50.13 25.81
C LEU A 19 13.65 -50.43 24.37
N GLY A 20 12.37 -50.80 24.21
CA GLY A 20 11.80 -51.30 22.97
C GLY A 20 12.10 -50.40 21.78
N ALA A 21 12.70 -50.99 20.75
CA ALA A 21 12.85 -50.36 19.45
C ALA A 21 11.45 -50.16 18.84
N ARG A 22 10.84 -49.00 19.07
CA ARG A 22 9.94 -48.44 18.06
C ARG A 22 10.83 -48.13 16.86
N ALA A 23 10.67 -48.89 15.79
CA ALA A 23 11.17 -48.48 14.49
C ALA A 23 10.60 -47.09 14.22
N LEU A 24 11.44 -46.06 14.33
CA LEU A 24 11.19 -44.78 13.69
C LEU A 24 11.15 -45.10 12.21
N GLU A 25 9.95 -45.24 11.65
CA GLU A 25 9.74 -45.06 10.23
C GLU A 25 10.33 -43.69 9.89
N ALA A 26 11.51 -43.72 9.29
CA ALA A 26 12.12 -42.52 8.74
C ALA A 26 11.12 -42.00 7.71
N ALA A 27 10.39 -40.95 8.08
CA ALA A 27 9.50 -40.26 7.15
C ALA A 27 10.33 -39.96 5.90
N ALA A 28 9.93 -40.56 4.78
CA ALA A 28 10.58 -40.30 3.50
C ALA A 28 10.66 -38.77 3.34
N PRO A 29 11.82 -38.21 2.94
CA PRO A 29 11.93 -36.78 2.77
C PRO A 29 10.82 -36.35 1.81
N LYS A 30 9.86 -35.56 2.30
CA LYS A 30 8.88 -34.91 1.43
C LYS A 30 9.70 -34.13 0.42
N SER A 31 9.54 -34.45 -0.86
CA SER A 31 10.10 -33.65 -1.94
C SER A 31 9.70 -32.20 -1.67
N VAL A 32 10.71 -31.33 -1.50
CA VAL A 32 10.55 -29.88 -1.31
C VAL A 32 10.59 -29.18 -2.68
N GLU A 33 10.44 -29.93 -3.77
CA GLU A 33 10.33 -29.32 -5.08
C GLU A 33 9.03 -28.49 -5.10
N PRO A 34 9.12 -27.19 -5.44
CA PRO A 34 7.93 -26.37 -5.54
C PRO A 34 6.99 -27.00 -6.58
N PRO A 35 5.68 -27.05 -6.31
CA PRO A 35 4.73 -27.58 -7.28
C PRO A 35 4.90 -26.81 -8.60
N VAL A 36 5.19 -27.53 -9.68
CA VAL A 36 5.21 -26.97 -11.02
C VAL A 36 3.75 -26.89 -11.49
N SER A 37 3.07 -25.80 -11.13
CA SER A 37 1.76 -25.46 -11.66
C SER A 37 1.87 -24.38 -12.74
N ARG A 38 0.95 -24.40 -13.69
CA ARG A 38 0.81 -23.32 -14.65
C ARG A 38 0.16 -22.14 -13.92
N VAL A 39 0.81 -20.98 -13.97
CA VAL A 39 0.24 -19.73 -13.44
C VAL A 39 -1.03 -19.38 -14.24
N VAL A 40 -2.11 -19.11 -13.54
CA VAL A 40 -3.35 -18.54 -14.09
C VAL A 40 -3.26 -17.02 -13.97
N SER A 41 -3.63 -16.30 -15.03
CA SER A 41 -3.67 -14.84 -15.05
C SER A 41 -4.66 -14.38 -16.10
N GLU A 42 -5.87 -13.97 -15.68
CA GLU A 42 -6.95 -13.56 -16.57
C GLU A 42 -7.71 -12.36 -16.02
N PHE A 43 -8.14 -11.45 -16.89
CA PHE A 43 -8.96 -10.32 -16.44
C PHE A 43 -10.31 -10.81 -15.94
N LEU A 44 -10.71 -10.29 -14.77
CA LEU A 44 -12.05 -10.44 -14.24
C LEU A 44 -12.90 -9.30 -14.81
N HIS A 45 -13.96 -9.68 -15.54
CA HIS A 45 -14.92 -8.76 -16.11
C HIS A 45 -16.20 -8.77 -15.28
N PHE A 46 -16.75 -7.58 -15.05
CA PHE A 46 -18.03 -7.39 -14.38
C PHE A 46 -19.05 -6.96 -15.43
N ASP A 47 -20.20 -7.64 -15.47
CA ASP A 47 -21.30 -7.25 -16.36
C ASP A 47 -22.04 -6.02 -15.82
N ASP A 48 -22.04 -5.83 -14.50
CA ASP A 48 -22.67 -4.71 -13.81
C ASP A 48 -21.59 -3.77 -13.23
N PRO A 49 -21.55 -2.48 -13.63
CA PRO A 49 -20.63 -1.50 -13.05
C PRO A 49 -20.84 -1.28 -11.54
N VAL A 50 -22.03 -1.58 -11.01
CA VAL A 50 -22.31 -1.54 -9.57
C VAL A 50 -21.49 -2.62 -8.85
N GLU A 51 -21.45 -3.85 -9.39
CA GLU A 51 -20.67 -4.94 -8.79
C GLU A 51 -19.16 -4.70 -8.89
N GLU A 52 -18.69 -4.12 -9.99
CA GLU A 52 -17.29 -3.69 -10.10
C GLU A 52 -16.94 -2.64 -9.03
N PHE A 53 -17.81 -1.65 -8.85
CA PHE A 53 -17.61 -0.61 -7.86
C PHE A 53 -17.70 -1.12 -6.42
N ARG A 54 -18.63 -2.05 -6.13
CA ARG A 54 -18.71 -2.74 -4.85
C ARG A 54 -17.43 -3.53 -4.56
N ALA A 55 -16.93 -4.29 -5.53
CA ALA A 55 -15.65 -5.00 -5.43
C ALA A 55 -14.48 -4.05 -5.13
N GLN A 56 -14.42 -2.91 -5.82
CA GLN A 56 -13.41 -1.89 -5.57
C GLN A 56 -13.53 -1.33 -4.16
N MET A 57 -14.74 -0.96 -3.72
CA MET A 57 -14.97 -0.41 -2.39
C MET A 57 -14.60 -1.39 -1.28
N ARG A 58 -14.86 -2.70 -1.45
CA ARG A 58 -14.42 -3.72 -0.48
C ARG A 58 -12.90 -3.81 -0.38
N MET A 59 -12.19 -3.69 -1.50
CA MET A 59 -10.72 -3.76 -1.53
C MET A 59 -10.07 -2.48 -0.97
N GLU A 60 -10.57 -1.29 -1.33
CA GLU A 60 -9.98 -0.02 -0.90
C GLU A 60 -10.45 0.42 0.48
N ARG A 61 -11.72 0.12 0.80
CA ARG A 61 -12.45 0.69 1.93
C ARG A 61 -13.38 -0.37 2.56
N ASP A 62 -14.65 -0.02 2.76
CA ASP A 62 -15.70 -0.84 3.36
C ASP A 62 -17.05 -0.53 2.69
N LEU A 63 -17.96 -1.52 2.67
CA LEU A 63 -19.35 -1.37 2.23
C LEU A 63 -20.27 -1.16 3.44
N VAL A 64 -20.21 0.05 4.00
CA VAL A 64 -21.06 0.49 5.12
C VAL A 64 -22.35 1.14 4.62
N GLU A 65 -23.43 1.02 5.39
CA GLU A 65 -24.74 1.60 5.02
C GLU A 65 -24.74 3.13 5.03
N GLU A 66 -24.08 3.75 6.02
CA GLU A 66 -24.10 5.20 6.22
C GLU A 66 -22.71 5.83 6.15
N GLN A 67 -21.79 5.44 7.04
CA GLN A 67 -20.45 6.01 7.10
C GLN A 67 -19.43 5.01 7.66
N GLY A 68 -18.17 5.17 7.27
CA GLY A 68 -17.12 4.25 7.63
C GLY A 68 -15.74 4.86 7.52
N THR A 69 -14.77 4.10 7.99
CA THR A 69 -13.35 4.46 7.97
C THR A 69 -12.52 3.31 7.48
N THR A 70 -11.34 3.61 6.95
CA THR A 70 -10.35 2.59 6.60
C THR A 70 -8.97 3.14 6.87
N LEU A 71 -8.18 2.37 7.62
CA LEU A 71 -6.80 2.70 7.90
C LEU A 71 -5.89 1.79 7.07
N THR A 72 -4.94 2.40 6.38
CA THR A 72 -3.86 1.66 5.73
C THR A 72 -2.53 2.05 6.35
N TRP A 73 -1.63 1.10 6.43
CA TRP A 73 -0.24 1.30 6.87
C TRP A 73 0.69 0.89 5.74
N TYR A 74 1.67 1.74 5.45
CA TYR A 74 2.54 1.60 4.29
C TYR A 74 3.98 1.99 4.58
N HIS A 75 4.86 1.49 3.72
CA HIS A 75 6.21 2.02 3.53
C HIS A 75 6.34 2.56 2.12
N TRP A 76 7.23 3.51 1.91
CA TRP A 76 7.67 3.85 0.57
C TRP A 76 9.16 4.14 0.50
N LEU A 77 9.77 3.80 -0.63
CA LEU A 77 11.16 4.12 -0.97
C LEU A 77 11.15 5.19 -2.06
N VAL A 78 11.79 6.32 -1.77
CA VAL A 78 11.86 7.46 -2.68
C VAL A 78 13.21 7.46 -3.39
N PHE A 79 13.18 7.67 -4.70
CA PHE A 79 14.34 7.80 -5.58
C PHE A 79 14.39 9.21 -6.18
N VAL A 80 15.59 9.77 -6.29
CA VAL A 80 15.84 10.94 -7.13
C VAL A 80 16.14 10.50 -8.55
N ILE A 81 15.49 11.13 -9.52
CA ILE A 81 15.68 10.96 -10.96
C ILE A 81 16.22 12.29 -11.52
N PRO A 82 17.53 12.56 -11.47
CA PRO A 82 18.10 13.89 -11.79
C PRO A 82 18.14 14.26 -13.29
N GLY A 83 17.76 13.34 -14.18
CA GLY A 83 17.98 13.48 -15.62
C GLY A 83 19.45 13.22 -16.03
N GLY A 84 19.67 12.54 -17.15
CA GLY A 84 21.02 12.31 -17.70
C GLY A 84 21.94 11.34 -16.91
N ARG A 85 21.53 10.84 -15.75
CA ARG A 85 22.19 9.74 -15.01
C ARG A 85 21.16 8.80 -14.37
N ARG A 86 21.64 7.68 -13.82
CA ARG A 86 20.79 6.68 -13.15
C ARG A 86 20.04 7.27 -11.96
N PRO A 87 18.81 6.82 -11.67
CA PRO A 87 18.13 7.12 -10.42
C PRO A 87 18.90 6.61 -9.20
N GLU A 88 18.76 7.29 -8.07
CA GLU A 88 19.40 6.91 -6.80
C GLU A 88 18.41 6.94 -5.63
N PRO A 89 18.46 5.96 -4.71
CA PRO A 89 17.60 5.97 -3.53
C PRO A 89 17.95 7.16 -2.64
N LEU A 90 16.93 7.84 -2.16
CA LEU A 90 17.05 9.04 -1.33
C LEU A 90 16.73 8.74 0.13
N ILE A 91 15.55 8.16 0.37
CA ILE A 91 14.98 8.04 1.70
C ILE A 91 13.85 7.01 1.72
N ARG A 92 13.55 6.44 2.89
CA ARG A 92 12.32 5.68 3.15
C ARG A 92 11.34 6.52 3.93
N TYR A 93 10.06 6.23 3.82
CA TYR A 93 9.13 6.64 4.86
C TYR A 93 8.27 5.46 5.28
N GLU A 94 7.76 5.56 6.50
CA GLU A 94 6.67 4.76 7.00
C GLU A 94 5.49 5.70 7.25
N GLY A 95 4.27 5.27 6.95
CA GLY A 95 3.12 6.14 7.07
C GLY A 95 1.80 5.43 7.13
N ILE A 96 0.76 6.24 7.26
CA ILE A 96 -0.62 5.78 7.22
C ILE A 96 -1.44 6.64 6.26
N GLU A 97 -2.46 6.02 5.66
CA GLU A 97 -3.59 6.73 5.08
C GLU A 97 -4.83 6.41 5.91
N PHE A 98 -5.50 7.44 6.39
CA PHE A 98 -6.77 7.32 7.08
C PHE A 98 -7.88 7.83 6.16
N SER A 99 -8.63 6.90 5.56
CA SER A 99 -9.80 7.24 4.74
C SER A 99 -11.07 7.23 5.57
N TYR A 100 -11.97 8.17 5.30
CA TYR A 100 -13.26 8.31 5.95
C TYR A 100 -14.31 8.74 4.91
N PHE A 101 -15.46 8.08 4.93
CA PHE A 101 -16.42 8.16 3.83
C PHE A 101 -17.87 8.08 4.33
N ARG A 102 -18.77 8.69 3.56
CA ARG A 102 -20.23 8.61 3.74
C ARG A 102 -20.89 8.11 2.46
N HIS A 103 -21.81 7.17 2.62
CA HIS A 103 -22.70 6.74 1.56
C HIS A 103 -23.83 7.76 1.39
N LEU A 104 -24.03 8.23 0.16
CA LEU A 104 -24.99 9.28 -0.18
C LEU A 104 -26.26 8.74 -0.86
N GLY A 105 -26.36 7.42 -1.05
CA GLY A 105 -27.40 6.76 -1.85
C GLY A 105 -26.93 6.46 -3.28
N ASP A 106 -27.61 5.53 -3.94
CA ASP A 106 -27.35 5.10 -5.32
C ASP A 106 -25.87 4.79 -5.61
N TYR A 107 -25.18 4.19 -4.63
CA TYR A 107 -23.75 3.86 -4.70
C TYR A 107 -22.82 5.07 -4.86
N ASN A 108 -23.27 6.27 -4.53
CA ASN A 108 -22.40 7.44 -4.40
C ASN A 108 -21.76 7.45 -3.01
N TYR A 109 -20.43 7.50 -2.97
CA TYR A 109 -19.68 7.64 -1.72
C TYR A 109 -18.90 8.95 -1.77
N ARG A 110 -19.14 9.81 -0.78
CA ARG A 110 -18.24 10.94 -0.52
C ARG A 110 -17.08 10.44 0.29
N ILE A 111 -15.89 10.58 -0.25
CA ILE A 111 -14.68 9.99 0.26
C ILE A 111 -13.67 11.09 0.50
N HIS A 112 -13.10 11.06 1.69
CA HIS A 112 -11.95 11.85 2.10
C HIS A 112 -10.86 10.95 2.65
N ALA A 113 -9.65 11.46 2.69
CA ALA A 113 -8.53 10.81 3.34
C ALA A 113 -7.52 11.85 3.80
N HIS A 114 -6.69 11.46 4.75
CA HIS A 114 -5.43 12.14 5.02
C HIS A 114 -4.31 11.13 5.16
N ASN A 115 -3.10 11.58 4.83
CA ASN A 115 -1.91 10.75 4.91
C ASN A 115 -0.88 11.45 5.79
N ILE A 116 -0.03 10.65 6.44
CA ILE A 116 1.18 11.15 7.09
C ILE A 116 2.29 10.14 6.88
N SER A 117 3.41 10.64 6.36
CA SER A 117 4.62 9.86 6.11
C SER A 117 5.76 10.40 6.96
N LEU A 118 6.34 9.53 7.79
CA LEU A 118 7.46 9.83 8.67
C LEU A 118 8.77 9.33 8.05
N PRO A 119 9.78 10.21 7.86
CA PRO A 119 11.03 9.85 7.22
C PRO A 119 11.83 8.83 8.04
N ARG A 120 12.36 7.82 7.35
CA ARG A 120 13.28 6.79 7.86
C ARG A 120 14.56 6.76 7.04
N ASP A 121 15.68 6.61 7.74
CA ASP A 121 16.98 6.46 7.11
C ASP A 121 17.08 5.15 6.31
N LEU A 122 17.78 5.20 5.17
CA LEU A 122 17.86 4.08 4.22
C LEU A 122 18.60 2.86 4.77
N HIS A 123 19.55 3.07 5.69
CA HIS A 123 20.50 2.05 6.10
C HIS A 123 20.17 1.48 7.47
N THR A 124 19.76 2.35 8.39
CA THR A 124 19.44 2.00 9.78
C THR A 124 17.96 1.69 9.97
N ASN A 125 17.09 2.17 9.07
CA ASN A 125 15.64 2.16 9.20
C ASN A 125 15.13 2.94 10.44
N GLU A 126 15.99 3.71 11.11
CA GLU A 126 15.59 4.60 12.19
C GLU A 126 14.84 5.81 11.63
N PHE A 127 13.95 6.40 12.43
CA PHE A 127 13.36 7.68 12.08
C PHE A 127 14.45 8.75 11.95
N THR A 128 14.37 9.55 10.90
CA THR A 128 15.34 10.62 10.62
C THR A 128 14.63 11.93 10.31
N ASP A 129 15.31 13.05 10.49
CA ASP A 129 14.90 14.40 10.06
C ASP A 129 15.80 14.94 8.94
N SER A 130 16.77 14.15 8.49
CA SER A 130 17.76 14.58 7.52
C SER A 130 18.35 13.41 6.72
N VAL A 131 18.77 13.69 5.49
CA VAL A 131 19.46 12.73 4.61
C VAL A 131 20.53 13.43 3.78
N ILE A 132 21.50 12.66 3.27
CA ILE A 132 22.42 13.16 2.24
C ILE A 132 21.71 13.09 0.89
N ASN A 133 21.60 14.22 0.19
CA ASN A 133 21.14 14.23 -1.20
C ASN A 133 22.20 13.51 -2.07
N PRO A 134 21.88 12.38 -2.72
CA PRO A 134 22.84 11.57 -3.48
C PRO A 134 23.32 12.26 -4.78
N ILE A 135 22.66 13.34 -5.19
CA ILE A 135 23.00 14.10 -6.39
C ILE A 135 24.00 15.21 -6.06
N THR A 136 23.77 15.96 -4.98
CA THR A 136 24.59 17.13 -4.60
C THR A 136 25.63 16.82 -3.54
N GLY A 137 25.44 15.76 -2.73
CA GLY A 137 26.26 15.44 -1.57
C GLY A 137 25.95 16.28 -0.33
N GLU A 138 24.98 17.19 -0.41
CA GLU A 138 24.58 18.02 0.73
C GLU A 138 23.72 17.26 1.73
N LEU A 139 23.89 17.54 3.02
CA LEU A 139 22.91 17.18 4.04
C LEU A 139 21.69 18.09 3.90
N VAL A 140 20.51 17.50 3.74
CA VAL A 140 19.23 18.19 3.64
C VAL A 140 18.31 17.75 4.76
N GLU A 141 17.57 18.70 5.33
CA GLU A 141 16.48 18.40 6.26
C GLU A 141 15.29 17.84 5.47
N VAL A 142 14.68 16.78 5.98
CA VAL A 142 13.58 16.09 5.35
C VAL A 142 12.33 16.24 6.22
N PRO A 143 11.29 16.90 5.70
CA PRO A 143 10.08 17.11 6.47
C PRO A 143 9.28 15.82 6.59
N VAL A 144 8.57 15.70 7.71
CA VAL A 144 7.36 14.87 7.76
C VAL A 144 6.42 15.35 6.66
N THR A 145 5.80 14.42 5.94
CA THR A 145 4.93 14.74 4.79
C THR A 145 3.49 14.42 5.13
N PRO A 146 2.74 15.39 5.71
CA PRO A 146 1.31 15.26 5.86
C PRO A 146 0.60 15.67 4.57
N LEU A 147 -0.35 14.85 4.11
CA LEU A 147 -1.27 15.19 3.01
C LEU A 147 -2.65 15.44 3.62
N LEU A 148 -2.93 16.71 3.93
CA LEU A 148 -4.17 17.12 4.61
C LEU A 148 -5.14 17.89 3.71
N THR A 149 -4.70 18.21 2.49
CA THR A 149 -5.37 19.13 1.56
C THR A 149 -5.96 18.42 0.35
N ASP A 150 -6.07 17.08 0.35
CA ASP A 150 -6.89 16.40 -0.67
C ASP A 150 -8.34 16.88 -0.49
N PRO A 151 -8.96 17.48 -1.52
CA PRO A 151 -10.33 17.98 -1.44
C PRO A 151 -11.38 16.87 -1.27
N GLY A 152 -11.01 15.62 -1.54
CA GLY A 152 -11.89 14.46 -1.56
C GLY A 152 -12.57 14.24 -2.91
N THR A 153 -13.34 13.17 -2.99
CA THR A 153 -14.00 12.72 -4.22
C THR A 153 -15.38 12.15 -3.96
N ILE A 154 -16.25 12.21 -4.96
CA ILE A 154 -17.42 11.35 -5.05
C ILE A 154 -17.05 10.14 -5.90
N GLY A 155 -16.98 8.96 -5.29
CA GLY A 155 -16.82 7.68 -5.98
C GLY A 155 -18.18 7.05 -6.27
N SER A 156 -18.35 6.49 -7.47
CA SER A 156 -19.59 5.87 -7.92
C SER A 156 -19.34 4.82 -9.03
N PRO A 157 -20.35 4.02 -9.42
CA PRO A 157 -20.23 3.09 -10.55
C PRO A 157 -19.82 3.73 -11.87
N ILE A 158 -20.16 5.01 -12.10
CA ILE A 158 -19.82 5.73 -13.33
C ILE A 158 -18.40 6.32 -13.33
N GLY A 159 -17.75 6.36 -12.16
CA GLY A 159 -16.41 6.93 -11.99
C GLY A 159 -16.30 7.84 -10.77
N PHE A 160 -15.29 8.71 -10.81
CA PHE A 160 -14.94 9.62 -9.73
C PHE A 160 -15.19 11.07 -10.13
N ARG A 161 -15.63 11.90 -9.18
CA ARG A 161 -15.79 13.35 -9.35
C ARG A 161 -15.06 14.07 -8.24
N ASN A 162 -14.06 14.88 -8.59
CA ASN A 162 -13.24 15.60 -7.61
C ASN A 162 -14.04 16.73 -6.95
N LEU A 163 -14.00 16.83 -5.62
CA LEU A 163 -14.77 17.84 -4.86
C LEU A 163 -14.25 19.28 -5.00
N ALA A 164 -13.08 19.50 -5.60
CA ALA A 164 -12.60 20.82 -6.00
C ALA A 164 -12.96 21.18 -7.46
N GLY A 165 -13.54 20.24 -8.21
CA GLY A 165 -13.88 20.41 -9.63
C GLY A 165 -15.33 20.83 -9.88
N ASP A 166 -15.72 20.75 -11.15
CA ASP A 166 -17.06 21.07 -11.69
C ASP A 166 -18.01 19.85 -11.71
N GLY A 167 -17.60 18.73 -11.10
CA GLY A 167 -18.35 17.48 -11.14
C GLY A 167 -18.11 16.61 -12.37
N PHE A 168 -17.13 16.96 -13.22
CA PHE A 168 -16.74 16.11 -14.35
C PHE A 168 -16.35 14.69 -13.89
N VAL A 169 -16.90 13.69 -14.57
CA VAL A 169 -16.66 12.28 -14.26
C VAL A 169 -15.34 11.82 -14.86
N GLN A 170 -14.43 11.40 -13.99
CA GLN A 170 -13.16 10.77 -14.33
C GLN A 170 -13.31 9.25 -14.23
N THR A 171 -12.99 8.56 -15.32
CA THR A 171 -12.87 7.10 -15.35
C THR A 171 -11.40 6.71 -15.30
N PRO A 172 -10.84 6.37 -14.13
CA PRO A 172 -9.46 5.94 -14.02
C PRO A 172 -9.28 4.62 -14.77
N TYR A 173 -8.04 4.34 -15.17
CA TYR A 173 -7.70 2.98 -15.57
C TYR A 173 -7.90 2.08 -14.35
N ARG A 174 -8.72 1.05 -14.51
CA ARG A 174 -9.01 0.04 -13.48
C ARG A 174 -9.18 -1.30 -14.16
N LYS A 175 -8.47 -2.33 -13.67
CA LYS A 175 -8.61 -3.71 -14.13
C LYS A 175 -8.50 -4.68 -12.98
N PHE A 176 -9.49 -5.56 -12.86
CA PHE A 176 -9.41 -6.72 -11.98
C PHE A 176 -8.81 -7.90 -12.74
N ARG A 177 -8.04 -8.73 -12.03
CA ARG A 177 -7.40 -9.92 -12.58
C ARG A 177 -7.45 -11.03 -11.55
N ILE A 178 -7.81 -12.24 -11.98
CA ILE A 178 -7.56 -13.46 -11.23
C ILE A 178 -6.12 -13.87 -11.51
N GLU A 179 -5.32 -14.02 -10.46
CA GLU A 179 -3.96 -14.54 -10.55
C GLU A 179 -3.79 -15.69 -9.55
N ASN A 180 -3.87 -16.92 -10.04
CA ASN A 180 -3.98 -18.13 -9.21
C ASN A 180 -5.13 -18.02 -8.18
N ASP A 181 -4.79 -17.99 -6.90
CA ASP A 181 -5.67 -17.86 -5.73
C ASP A 181 -5.85 -16.40 -5.29
N LEU A 182 -5.42 -15.41 -6.08
CA LEU A 182 -5.56 -14.00 -5.77
C LEU A 182 -6.53 -13.29 -6.72
N ILE A 183 -7.28 -12.33 -6.15
CA ILE A 183 -7.85 -11.22 -6.91
C ILE A 183 -6.89 -10.05 -6.82
N LYS A 184 -6.45 -9.57 -7.97
CA LYS A 184 -5.66 -8.35 -8.12
C LYS A 184 -6.49 -7.25 -8.76
N LYS A 185 -6.20 -6.01 -8.40
CA LYS A 185 -6.77 -4.81 -9.03
C LYS A 185 -5.65 -3.81 -9.32
N ASP A 186 -5.44 -3.55 -10.60
CA ASP A 186 -4.55 -2.51 -11.12
C ASP A 186 -5.34 -1.21 -11.27
N MET A 187 -4.77 -0.09 -10.82
CA MET A 187 -5.41 1.23 -10.89
C MET A 187 -4.40 2.32 -11.25
N VAL A 188 -4.82 3.28 -12.07
CA VAL A 188 -4.08 4.53 -12.30
C VAL A 188 -4.99 5.70 -11.98
N ARG A 189 -4.59 6.51 -10.99
CA ARG A 189 -5.26 7.74 -10.60
C ARG A 189 -4.52 8.92 -11.23
N SER A 190 -5.23 9.70 -12.02
CA SER A 190 -4.73 11.01 -12.45
C SER A 190 -4.79 11.99 -11.28
N ALA A 191 -3.80 12.87 -11.19
CA ALA A 191 -3.80 13.90 -10.18
C ALA A 191 -5.00 14.86 -10.34
N PRO A 192 -5.46 15.52 -9.24
CA PRO A 192 -6.43 16.60 -9.32
C PRO A 192 -6.00 17.70 -10.32
N PRO A 193 -6.93 18.47 -10.90
CA PRO A 193 -6.62 19.49 -11.90
C PRO A 193 -5.57 20.54 -11.48
N ASP A 194 -5.51 20.85 -10.18
CA ASP A 194 -4.60 21.86 -9.63
C ASP A 194 -3.20 21.32 -9.31
N TRP A 195 -2.96 20.02 -9.48
CA TRP A 195 -1.67 19.39 -9.21
C TRP A 195 -0.79 19.38 -10.47
N PRO A 196 0.55 19.30 -10.34
CA PRO A 196 1.44 19.23 -11.49
C PRO A 196 1.06 18.06 -12.42
N ALA A 197 1.06 18.30 -13.73
CA ALA A 197 0.69 17.29 -14.74
C ALA A 197 1.62 16.05 -14.74
N THR A 198 2.82 16.20 -14.18
CA THR A 198 3.79 15.12 -13.98
C THR A 198 3.45 14.20 -12.81
N HIS A 199 2.50 14.62 -11.95
CA HIS A 199 2.05 13.82 -10.82
C HIS A 199 1.13 12.69 -11.29
N ILE A 200 1.58 11.45 -11.09
CA ILE A 200 0.80 10.26 -11.39
C ILE A 200 0.95 9.25 -10.26
N GLU A 201 -0.16 8.64 -9.91
CA GLU A 201 -0.22 7.54 -8.96
C GLU A 201 -0.74 6.29 -9.69
N ASN A 202 -0.03 5.19 -9.55
CA ASN A 202 -0.49 3.89 -10.00
C ASN A 202 -0.32 2.86 -8.89
N SER A 203 -1.26 1.93 -8.79
CA SER A 203 -1.25 0.91 -7.74
C SER A 203 -1.72 -0.44 -8.25
N CYS A 204 -1.25 -1.49 -7.57
CA CYS A 204 -1.75 -2.84 -7.66
C CYS A 204 -2.13 -3.27 -6.25
N SER A 205 -3.36 -3.72 -6.07
CA SER A 205 -3.88 -4.23 -4.80
C SER A 205 -4.32 -5.66 -4.96
N TRP A 206 -4.24 -6.47 -3.90
CA TRP A 206 -4.61 -7.87 -3.95
C TRP A 206 -5.19 -8.39 -2.65
N VAL A 207 -5.97 -9.45 -2.78
CA VAL A 207 -6.56 -10.23 -1.70
C VAL A 207 -6.73 -11.68 -2.16
N GLU A 208 -6.79 -12.61 -1.22
CA GLU A 208 -7.17 -14.01 -1.49
C GLU A 208 -8.54 -14.11 -2.15
N PHE A 209 -8.66 -14.99 -3.14
CA PHE A 209 -9.86 -15.23 -3.92
C PHE A 209 -11.03 -15.65 -3.03
N ASP A 210 -10.80 -16.56 -2.08
CA ASP A 210 -11.84 -17.06 -1.17
C ASP A 210 -12.42 -15.94 -0.28
N LEU A 211 -11.58 -14.98 0.13
CA LEU A 211 -12.04 -13.81 0.87
C LEU A 211 -12.82 -12.86 -0.03
N PHE A 212 -12.35 -12.64 -1.25
CA PHE A 212 -13.05 -11.81 -2.23
C PHE A 212 -14.43 -12.39 -2.59
N ALA A 213 -14.51 -13.69 -2.84
CA ALA A 213 -15.73 -14.41 -3.16
C ALA A 213 -16.74 -14.43 -2.01
N ASN A 214 -16.29 -14.25 -0.77
CA ASN A 214 -17.18 -14.13 0.38
C ASN A 214 -17.83 -12.74 0.45
N GLU A 215 -19.03 -12.60 -0.11
CA GLU A 215 -19.80 -11.36 -0.15
C GLU A 215 -20.18 -10.80 1.23
N THR A 216 -20.12 -11.60 2.31
CA THR A 216 -20.38 -11.09 3.67
C THR A 216 -19.23 -10.23 4.21
N ILE A 217 -18.05 -10.26 3.57
CA ILE A 217 -16.90 -9.44 3.96
C ILE A 217 -17.01 -8.10 3.25
N THR A 218 -17.38 -7.06 4.00
CA THR A 218 -17.58 -5.70 3.49
C THR A 218 -16.27 -4.92 3.35
N SER A 219 -15.26 -5.22 4.18
CA SER A 219 -13.89 -4.71 4.06
C SER A 219 -12.89 -5.87 3.95
N LEU A 220 -12.28 -6.03 2.78
CA LEU A 220 -11.33 -7.10 2.49
C LEU A 220 -9.95 -6.82 3.09
N PRO A 221 -9.17 -7.78 3.62
CA PRO A 221 -7.83 -7.52 4.14
C PRO A 221 -6.80 -7.35 3.00
N THR A 222 -6.91 -6.24 2.30
CA THR A 222 -6.17 -5.97 1.06
C THR A 222 -4.74 -5.54 1.35
N HIS A 223 -3.82 -6.13 0.60
CA HIS A 223 -2.45 -5.67 0.45
C HIS A 223 -2.32 -4.87 -0.83
N PHE A 224 -1.31 -4.01 -0.91
CA PHE A 224 -1.10 -3.19 -2.07
C PHE A 224 0.36 -2.81 -2.26
N CYS A 225 0.68 -2.42 -3.48
CA CYS A 225 1.86 -1.67 -3.81
C CYS A 225 1.51 -0.62 -4.87
N GLY A 226 2.40 0.33 -5.06
CA GLY A 226 2.21 1.33 -6.08
C GLY A 226 3.44 2.19 -6.30
N HIS A 227 3.24 3.17 -7.14
CA HIS A 227 4.28 4.07 -7.58
C HIS A 227 3.72 5.48 -7.75
N TYR A 228 4.54 6.45 -7.38
CA TYR A 228 4.37 7.86 -7.67
C TYR A 228 5.50 8.33 -8.57
N ALA A 229 5.18 9.15 -9.57
CA ALA A 229 6.15 10.08 -10.16
C ALA A 229 5.68 11.50 -9.87
N TYR A 230 6.58 12.37 -9.42
CA TYR A 230 6.26 13.75 -9.04
C TYR A 230 7.49 14.66 -9.10
N GLU A 231 7.27 15.97 -9.06
CA GLU A 231 8.35 16.96 -9.03
C GLU A 231 9.09 16.93 -7.70
N HIS A 232 10.39 17.27 -7.73
CA HIS A 232 11.14 17.33 -6.49
C HIS A 232 10.71 18.54 -5.64
N PRO A 233 10.56 18.37 -4.32
CA PRO A 233 10.24 19.48 -3.42
C PRO A 233 11.45 20.39 -3.22
N ALA A 234 11.20 21.64 -2.82
CA ALA A 234 12.23 22.66 -2.63
C ALA A 234 13.29 22.25 -1.58
N TRP A 235 12.89 21.52 -0.53
CA TRP A 235 13.81 21.07 0.52
C TRP A 235 14.93 20.15 0.02
N LEU A 236 14.74 19.49 -1.14
CA LEU A 236 15.77 18.64 -1.72
C LEU A 236 16.96 19.43 -2.28
N LYS A 237 16.84 20.76 -2.43
CA LYS A 237 17.88 21.65 -2.97
C LYS A 237 18.41 21.21 -4.34
N MET A 238 17.55 20.65 -5.17
CA MET A 238 17.85 20.36 -6.57
C MET A 238 17.60 21.62 -7.43
N PRO A 239 18.36 21.83 -8.51
CA PRO A 239 18.11 22.94 -9.44
C PRO A 239 16.69 22.86 -10.01
N GLU A 240 16.02 24.00 -10.13
CA GLU A 240 14.66 24.07 -10.69
C GLU A 240 14.58 23.44 -12.09
N GLY A 241 13.53 22.63 -12.31
CA GLY A 241 13.32 21.91 -13.57
C GLY A 241 14.28 20.75 -13.82
N MET A 242 15.17 20.41 -12.87
CA MET A 242 16.09 19.27 -13.00
C MET A 242 15.59 18.05 -12.22
N GLY A 243 14.95 17.15 -12.98
CA GLY A 243 14.64 15.82 -12.52
C GLY A 243 13.30 15.69 -11.79
N HIS A 244 13.03 14.48 -11.32
CA HIS A 244 11.80 14.08 -10.64
C HIS A 244 12.11 13.24 -9.42
N LEU A 245 11.11 13.04 -8.57
CA LEU A 245 11.09 11.96 -7.61
C LEU A 245 10.22 10.82 -8.11
N ALA A 246 10.66 9.59 -7.82
CA ALA A 246 9.83 8.41 -7.94
C ALA A 246 9.70 7.74 -6.57
N GLY A 247 8.47 7.49 -6.13
CA GLY A 247 8.18 6.76 -4.91
C GLY A 247 7.66 5.38 -5.25
N PHE A 248 8.18 4.33 -4.61
CA PHE A 248 7.59 2.99 -4.66
C PHE A 248 7.06 2.66 -3.28
N TRP A 249 5.77 2.36 -3.17
CA TRP A 249 5.13 2.08 -1.90
C TRP A 249 4.54 0.68 -1.85
N ASP A 250 4.48 0.13 -0.66
CA ASP A 250 3.80 -1.12 -0.35
C ASP A 250 3.14 -1.00 1.03
N GLY A 251 2.05 -1.73 1.21
CA GLY A 251 1.31 -1.66 2.47
C GLY A 251 0.12 -2.60 2.51
N LYS A 252 -0.71 -2.39 3.52
CA LYS A 252 -1.92 -3.16 3.77
C LYS A 252 -2.94 -2.36 4.54
N LYS A 253 -4.20 -2.80 4.47
CA LYS A 253 -5.21 -2.37 5.43
C LYS A 253 -4.93 -2.96 6.82
N VAL A 254 -5.21 -2.15 7.83
CA VAL A 254 -5.19 -2.54 9.25
C VAL A 254 -6.52 -2.14 9.87
N ASN A 255 -6.95 -2.83 10.91
CA ASN A 255 -8.30 -2.62 11.45
C ASN A 255 -8.41 -1.36 12.31
N SER A 256 -7.31 -0.94 12.94
CA SER A 256 -7.28 0.20 13.85
C SER A 256 -5.85 0.66 14.14
N PRO A 257 -5.67 1.86 14.72
CA PRO A 257 -4.35 2.33 15.14
C PRO A 257 -3.60 1.36 16.06
N SER A 258 -4.28 0.53 16.85
CA SER A 258 -3.62 -0.43 17.76
C SER A 258 -2.87 -1.57 17.05
N GLU A 259 -3.11 -1.78 15.75
CA GLU A 259 -2.37 -2.75 14.93
C GLU A 259 -1.09 -2.16 14.31
N LEU A 260 -0.86 -0.85 14.45
CA LEU A 260 0.33 -0.19 13.93
C LEU A 260 1.58 -0.64 14.71
N PRO A 261 2.78 -0.64 14.08
CA PRO A 261 4.02 -0.91 14.78
C PRO A 261 4.21 0.02 15.98
N ARG A 262 4.64 -0.54 17.11
CA ARG A 262 4.69 0.17 18.38
C ARG A 262 5.51 1.47 18.30
N GLU A 263 6.69 1.41 17.68
CA GLU A 263 7.57 2.57 17.51
C GLU A 263 6.91 3.71 16.70
N PHE A 264 6.21 3.36 15.62
CA PHE A 264 5.49 4.30 14.78
C PHE A 264 4.29 4.89 15.54
N LEU A 265 3.49 4.05 16.20
CA LEU A 265 2.35 4.48 16.99
C LEU A 265 2.76 5.42 18.14
N ASP A 266 3.80 5.08 18.89
CA ASP A 266 4.32 5.92 19.99
C ASP A 266 4.77 7.31 19.49
N ARG A 267 5.29 7.39 18.26
CA ARG A 267 5.63 8.67 17.63
C ARG A 267 4.39 9.44 17.18
N MET A 268 3.44 8.76 16.53
CA MET A 268 2.17 9.35 16.10
C MET A 268 1.37 9.90 17.28
N GLU A 269 1.21 9.16 18.37
CA GLU A 269 0.48 9.60 19.57
C GLU A 269 1.13 10.83 20.23
N ARG A 270 2.46 10.96 20.13
CA ARG A 270 3.20 12.07 20.71
C ARG A 270 3.17 13.33 19.84
N GLU A 271 3.33 13.18 18.53
CA GLU A 271 3.59 14.30 17.61
C GLU A 271 2.36 14.68 16.77
N TYR A 272 1.48 13.73 16.46
CA TYR A 272 0.35 13.88 15.54
C TYR A 272 -0.90 13.07 15.97
N PRO A 273 -1.33 13.12 17.25
CA PRO A 273 -2.43 12.28 17.74
C PRO A 273 -3.74 12.50 16.99
N GLU A 274 -3.98 13.71 16.48
CA GLU A 274 -5.18 14.06 15.71
C GLU A 274 -5.25 13.37 14.35
N LEU A 275 -4.12 12.91 13.81
CA LEU A 275 -4.07 12.21 12.52
C LEU A 275 -4.29 10.69 12.66
N LEU A 276 -4.45 10.20 13.89
CA LEU A 276 -4.91 8.83 14.18
C LEU A 276 -6.45 8.71 14.19
N GLU A 277 -7.16 9.78 13.86
CA GLU A 277 -8.62 9.85 13.88
C GLU A 277 -9.16 10.46 12.56
N PRO A 278 -10.38 10.07 12.12
CA PRO A 278 -11.01 10.63 10.94
C PRO A 278 -11.36 12.12 11.12
N ARG A 279 -11.15 12.93 10.07
CA ARG A 279 -11.44 14.37 10.07
C ARG A 279 -12.87 14.65 9.58
N TRP A 280 -13.87 14.25 10.36
CA TRP A 280 -15.29 14.34 9.98
C TRP A 280 -15.79 15.76 9.60
N GLY A 281 -15.11 16.82 10.06
CA GLY A 281 -15.43 18.20 9.66
C GLY A 281 -15.30 18.46 8.16
N GLU A 282 -14.54 17.64 7.42
CA GLU A 282 -14.43 17.75 5.96
C GLU A 282 -15.77 17.52 5.23
N PHE A 283 -16.75 16.87 5.87
CA PHE A 283 -18.10 16.70 5.31
C PHE A 283 -19.02 17.90 5.47
N GLU A 284 -18.65 18.88 6.30
CA GLU A 284 -19.43 20.12 6.47
C GLU A 284 -19.34 21.03 5.26
N ARG A 285 -18.27 20.88 4.45
CA ARG A 285 -18.15 21.57 3.17
C ARG A 285 -19.21 21.05 2.19
N PRO A 286 -19.95 21.92 1.49
CA PRO A 286 -20.95 21.48 0.51
C PRO A 286 -20.29 20.77 -0.68
N ILE A 287 -21.06 19.92 -1.36
CA ILE A 287 -20.68 19.34 -2.65
C ILE A 287 -20.95 20.41 -3.71
N PRO A 288 -19.99 20.77 -4.59
CA PRO A 288 -20.13 21.91 -5.49
C PRO A 288 -20.91 21.60 -6.78
N PHE A 289 -21.43 20.39 -6.92
CA PHE A 289 -22.15 19.90 -8.10
C PHE A 289 -23.28 18.96 -7.71
N ASP A 290 -24.20 18.73 -8.63
CA ASP A 290 -25.29 17.78 -8.46
C ASP A 290 -24.79 16.33 -8.55
N LEU A 291 -25.39 15.44 -7.77
CA LEU A 291 -25.04 14.02 -7.69
C LEU A 291 -25.62 13.21 -8.85
#